data_AF-A0AAV7FAG8-F1
#
_entry.id   AF-A0AAV7FAG8-F1
#
_cell.length_a   1.000
_cell.length_b   1.000
_cell.length_c   1.000
_cell.angle_alpha   90.00
_cell.angle_beta   90.00
_cell.angle_gamma   90.00
#
_symmetry.space_group_name_H-M   'P 1'
#
loop_
_entity.id
_entity.type
_entity.pdbx_description
1 polymer ?
#
loop_
_entity_poly.entity_id
_entity_poly.type
_entity_poly.pdbx_seq_one_letter_code
_entity_poly.pdbx_strand_id
1 'polypeptide(L)'
;MWSESSNRVVGMSPEESTTQTLPWKTRISMALIGAVKDACRRSDGTINRRLINVFDVRPPCADGRHVDGVKTADFTVDGGRGLWVRVSVPVEEYSPSPSSSSFAD
;
A
#
# COMPACT_ATOMS: atom_id res chain seq x y z
N MET A 1 -24.85 56.36 -15.96
CA MET A 1 -23.51 56.82 -16.36
C MET A 1 -22.62 56.65 -15.14
N TRP A 2 -21.58 55.83 -15.27
CA TRP A 2 -20.56 55.45 -14.27
C TRP A 2 -21.03 54.52 -13.13
N SER A 3 -20.33 53.45 -12.77
CA SER A 3 -19.23 52.72 -13.41
C SER A 3 -19.05 51.42 -12.62
N GLU A 4 -18.88 50.32 -13.35
CA GLU A 4 -18.46 49.00 -12.87
C GLU A 4 -17.24 49.15 -11.93
N SER A 5 -17.42 48.86 -10.64
CA SER A 5 -16.30 48.74 -9.71
C SER A 5 -15.72 47.34 -9.85
N SER A 6 -14.72 47.27 -10.72
CA SER A 6 -13.83 46.14 -10.97
C SER A 6 -13.40 45.49 -9.65
N ASN A 7 -13.86 44.27 -9.40
CA ASN A 7 -13.25 43.33 -8.46
C ASN A 7 -11.84 43.03 -8.97
N ARG A 8 -10.89 43.88 -8.57
CA ARG A 8 -9.46 43.59 -8.70
C ARG A 8 -9.17 42.41 -7.78
N VAL A 9 -8.88 41.27 -8.39
CA VAL A 9 -8.25 40.12 -7.75
C VAL A 9 -6.93 40.62 -7.17
N VAL A 10 -6.94 40.96 -5.89
CA VAL A 10 -5.75 41.29 -5.10
C VAL A 10 -4.85 40.06 -5.15
N GLY A 11 -3.57 40.31 -5.46
CA GLY A 11 -2.60 39.30 -5.87
C GLY A 11 -2.59 38.05 -5.01
N MET A 12 -2.83 36.90 -5.66
CA MET A 12 -2.29 35.63 -5.21
C MET A 12 -0.77 35.70 -5.40
N SER A 13 -0.07 35.84 -4.28
CA SER A 13 1.35 35.49 -4.15
C SER A 13 1.56 34.06 -4.67
N PRO A 14 2.72 33.75 -5.28
CA PRO A 14 3.04 32.39 -5.70
C PRO A 14 3.40 31.55 -4.46
N GLU A 15 2.45 31.33 -3.57
CA GLU A 15 2.49 30.17 -2.69
C GLU A 15 2.09 29.01 -3.59
N GLU A 16 3.13 28.30 -4.00
CA GLU A 16 3.12 27.13 -4.85
C GLU A 16 2.14 26.11 -4.25
N SER A 17 0.88 26.15 -4.72
CA SER A 17 -0.05 25.05 -4.54
C SER A 17 0.50 23.90 -5.36
N THR A 18 1.44 23.18 -4.74
CA THR A 18 1.98 21.93 -5.24
C THR A 18 0.82 20.95 -5.25
N THR A 19 0.05 20.99 -6.34
CA THR A 19 -0.98 19.99 -6.60
C THR A 19 -0.31 18.64 -6.41
N GLN A 20 -0.72 17.92 -5.36
CA GLN A 20 -0.14 16.64 -4.98
C GLN A 20 -0.43 15.64 -6.10
N THR A 21 0.39 15.70 -7.12
CA THR A 21 0.21 14.97 -8.35
C THR A 21 0.74 13.58 -8.08
N LEU A 22 -0.19 12.66 -7.84
CA LEU A 22 0.12 11.23 -7.79
C LEU A 22 0.97 10.86 -9.01
N PRO A 23 2.06 10.10 -8.84
CA PRO A 23 2.85 9.61 -9.95
C PRO A 23 1.94 8.98 -11.01
N TRP A 24 2.24 9.24 -12.28
CA TRP A 24 1.41 8.76 -13.40
C TRP A 24 1.15 7.25 -13.34
N LYS A 25 2.12 6.46 -12.87
CA LYS A 25 1.97 5.00 -12.63
C LYS A 25 0.84 4.72 -11.63
N THR A 26 0.84 5.40 -10.50
CA THR A 26 -0.21 5.28 -9.47
C THR A 26 -1.57 5.66 -10.03
N ARG A 27 -1.65 6.70 -10.88
CA ARG A 27 -2.91 7.08 -11.54
C ARG A 27 -3.46 5.95 -12.42
N ILE A 28 -2.60 5.33 -13.23
CA ILE A 28 -2.98 4.19 -14.07
C ILE A 28 -3.40 2.99 -13.22
N SER A 29 -2.62 2.65 -12.19
CA SER A 29 -2.95 1.55 -11.28
C SER A 29 -4.30 1.75 -10.61
N MET A 30 -4.58 2.96 -10.12
CA MET A 30 -5.86 3.29 -9.50
C MET A 30 -7.03 3.18 -10.48
N ALA A 31 -6.85 3.70 -11.71
CA ALA A 31 -7.85 3.59 -12.76
C ALA A 31 -8.15 2.12 -13.12
N LEU A 32 -7.10 1.28 -13.22
CA LEU A 32 -7.24 -0.15 -13.47
C LEU A 32 -7.98 -0.87 -12.34
N ILE A 33 -7.63 -0.60 -11.08
CA ILE A 33 -8.31 -1.18 -9.91
C ILE A 33 -9.78 -0.78 -9.90
N GLY A 34 -10.09 0.49 -10.22
CA GLY A 34 -11.46 0.99 -10.35
C GLY A 34 -12.24 0.21 -11.42
N ALA A 35 -11.67 0.09 -12.63
CA ALA A 35 -12.29 -0.64 -13.72
C ALA A 35 -12.50 -2.13 -13.39
N VAL A 36 -11.55 -2.78 -12.73
CA VAL A 36 -11.68 -4.17 -12.26
C VAL A 36 -12.80 -4.27 -11.23
N LYS A 37 -12.86 -3.35 -10.25
CA LYS A 37 -13.94 -3.34 -9.25
C LYS A 37 -15.31 -3.18 -9.89
N ASP A 38 -15.45 -2.26 -10.83
CA ASP A 38 -16.72 -2.04 -11.52
C ASP A 38 -17.09 -3.22 -12.42
N ALA A 39 -16.13 -3.88 -13.08
CA ALA A 39 -16.38 -5.11 -13.84
C ALA A 39 -16.76 -6.30 -12.94
N CYS A 40 -16.20 -6.37 -11.73
CA CYS A 40 -16.53 -7.41 -10.76
C CYS A 40 -17.90 -7.18 -10.10
N ARG A 41 -18.33 -5.92 -9.95
CA ARG A 41 -19.62 -5.55 -9.33
C ARG A 41 -20.69 -5.40 -10.40
N ARG A 42 -21.70 -6.26 -10.34
CA ARG A 42 -22.84 -6.22 -11.26
C ARG A 42 -23.93 -5.30 -10.69
N SER A 43 -24.77 -4.73 -11.56
CA SER A 43 -25.85 -3.79 -11.18
C SER A 43 -26.94 -4.44 -10.31
N ASP A 44 -27.04 -5.77 -10.33
CA ASP A 44 -27.93 -6.55 -9.46
C ASP A 44 -27.39 -6.76 -8.04
N GLY A 45 -26.25 -6.14 -7.70
CA GLY A 45 -25.61 -6.25 -6.38
C GLY A 45 -24.77 -7.52 -6.21
N THR A 46 -24.70 -8.39 -7.22
CA THR A 46 -23.85 -9.57 -7.19
C THR A 46 -22.40 -9.23 -7.52
N ILE A 47 -21.47 -10.09 -7.08
CA ILE A 47 -20.05 -9.96 -7.33
C ILE A 47 -19.54 -11.17 -8.11
N ASN A 48 -18.87 -10.92 -9.22
CA ASN A 48 -18.20 -11.95 -9.98
C ASN A 48 -16.87 -12.36 -9.30
N ARG A 49 -16.96 -13.31 -8.38
CA ARG A 49 -15.82 -13.83 -7.61
C ARG A 49 -14.72 -14.44 -8.50
N ARG A 50 -15.06 -14.93 -9.70
CA ARG A 50 -14.06 -15.49 -10.63
C ARG A 50 -13.14 -14.39 -11.16
N LEU A 51 -13.71 -13.24 -11.54
CA LEU A 51 -12.90 -12.09 -11.97
C LEU A 51 -12.03 -11.59 -10.82
N ILE A 52 -12.59 -11.47 -9.61
CA ILE A 52 -11.79 -11.10 -8.43
C ILE A 52 -10.63 -12.07 -8.24
N ASN A 53 -10.85 -13.37 -8.29
CA ASN A 53 -9.80 -14.36 -8.07
C ASN A 53 -8.71 -14.33 -9.17
N VAL A 54 -9.04 -13.92 -10.40
CA VAL A 54 -8.06 -13.73 -11.49
C VAL A 54 -7.20 -12.49 -11.26
N PHE A 55 -7.77 -11.41 -10.72
CA PHE A 55 -7.06 -10.17 -10.44
C PHE A 55 -6.49 -10.08 -9.02
N ASP A 56 -6.69 -11.10 -8.19
CA ASP A 56 -6.16 -11.21 -6.83
C ASP A 56 -4.69 -11.65 -6.86
N VAL A 57 -3.80 -10.68 -7.02
CA VAL A 57 -2.35 -10.91 -6.99
C VAL A 57 -1.92 -11.10 -5.54
N ARG A 58 -1.80 -12.36 -5.13
CA ARG A 58 -1.26 -12.72 -3.81
C ARG A 58 0.21 -13.10 -3.90
N PRO A 59 1.09 -12.50 -3.07
CA PRO A 59 2.46 -12.98 -2.97
C PRO A 59 2.48 -14.39 -2.38
N PRO A 60 3.36 -15.28 -2.88
CA PRO A 60 3.53 -16.61 -2.32
C PRO A 60 3.89 -16.52 -0.82
N CYS A 61 3.52 -17.53 -0.04
CA CYS A 61 3.97 -17.59 1.35
C CYS A 61 5.50 -17.64 1.35
N ALA A 62 6.12 -16.72 2.09
CA ALA A 62 7.56 -16.65 2.22
C ALA A 62 8.00 -17.66 3.29
N ASP A 63 7.78 -18.95 3.03
CA ASP A 63 8.16 -20.03 3.95
C ASP A 63 9.69 -20.01 4.13
N GLY A 64 10.14 -19.39 5.23
CA GLY A 64 11.53 -19.31 5.65
C GLY A 64 12.43 -18.32 4.89
N ARG A 65 11.99 -17.73 3.77
CA ARG A 65 12.77 -16.72 3.03
C ARG A 65 12.52 -15.33 3.59
N HIS A 66 13.55 -14.70 4.14
CA HIS A 66 13.44 -13.31 4.58
C HIS A 66 13.56 -12.41 3.35
N VAL A 67 12.69 -11.40 3.27
CA VAL A 67 12.80 -10.32 2.28
C VAL A 67 12.91 -9.04 3.07
N ASP A 68 13.95 -8.26 2.79
CA ASP A 68 14.22 -6.95 3.43
C ASP A 68 14.15 -6.97 4.97
N GLY A 69 14.72 -8.02 5.58
CA GLY A 69 14.77 -8.16 7.04
C GLY A 69 13.45 -8.56 7.71
N VAL A 70 12.43 -8.96 6.94
CA VAL A 70 11.13 -9.42 7.47
C VAL A 70 10.91 -10.90 7.14
N LYS A 71 10.57 -11.67 8.18
CA LYS A 71 10.05 -13.04 8.07
C LYS A 71 8.53 -12.99 8.06
N THR A 72 7.90 -13.83 7.25
CA THR A 72 6.44 -13.94 7.22
C THR A 72 6.02 -15.40 7.35
N ALA A 73 4.95 -15.67 8.10
CA ALA A 73 4.40 -17.01 8.28
C ALA A 73 2.87 -16.99 8.32
N ASP A 74 2.25 -18.01 7.75
CA ASP A 74 0.80 -18.19 7.72
C ASP A 74 0.35 -19.17 8.82
N PHE A 75 -0.62 -18.76 9.62
CA PHE A 75 -1.20 -19.57 10.71
C PHE A 75 -2.70 -19.73 10.51
N THR A 76 -3.21 -20.96 10.57
CA THR A 76 -4.66 -21.21 10.56
C THR A 76 -5.23 -20.96 11.94
N VAL A 77 -6.21 -20.04 12.05
CA VAL A 77 -6.88 -19.68 13.30
C VAL A 77 -8.13 -20.53 13.51
N ASP A 78 -8.90 -20.77 12.44
CA ASP A 78 -10.08 -21.61 12.47
C ASP A 78 -10.19 -22.40 11.15
N GLY A 79 -9.81 -23.68 11.23
CA GLY A 79 -9.87 -24.60 10.09
C GLY A 79 -11.29 -24.90 9.61
N GLY A 80 -12.29 -24.82 10.49
CA GLY A 80 -13.70 -25.07 10.12
C GLY A 80 -14.28 -23.98 9.21
N ARG A 81 -13.70 -22.77 9.26
CA ARG A 81 -14.11 -21.61 8.45
C ARG A 81 -13.09 -21.22 7.38
N GLY A 82 -11.96 -21.92 7.29
CA GLY A 82 -10.86 -21.55 6.41
C GLY A 82 -10.22 -20.20 6.77
N LEU A 83 -10.23 -19.82 8.04
CA LEU A 83 -9.67 -18.56 8.52
C LEU A 83 -8.18 -18.74 8.87
N TRP A 84 -7.35 -17.90 8.29
CA TRP A 84 -5.91 -17.88 8.54
C TRP A 84 -5.43 -16.43 8.65
N VAL A 85 -4.27 -16.26 9.29
CA VAL A 85 -3.60 -14.98 9.46
C VAL A 85 -2.16 -15.09 8.97
N ARG A 86 -1.66 -14.01 8.36
CA ARG A 86 -0.27 -13.85 7.96
C ARG A 86 0.43 -12.94 8.96
N VAL A 87 1.44 -13.45 9.65
CA VAL A 87 2.21 -12.70 10.65
C VAL A 87 3.57 -12.36 10.06
N SER A 88 3.93 -11.07 10.13
CA SER A 88 5.24 -10.58 9.69
C SER A 88 6.04 -10.12 10.91
N VAL A 89 7.24 -10.67 11.08
CA VAL A 89 8.15 -10.34 12.19
C VAL A 89 9.48 -9.82 11.65
N PRO A 90 10.07 -8.78 12.27
CA PRO A 90 11.41 -8.33 11.91
C PRO A 90 12.42 -9.42 12.27
N VAL A 91 13.49 -9.49 11.49
CA VAL A 91 14.65 -10.33 11.75
C VAL A 91 15.72 -9.40 12.29
N GLU A 92 16.07 -9.58 13.56
CA GLU A 92 17.23 -8.90 14.10
C GLU A 92 18.47 -9.40 13.36
N GLU A 93 19.11 -8.53 12.59
CA GLU A 93 20.49 -8.74 12.19
C GLU A 93 21.33 -8.64 13.46
N TYR A 94 21.81 -9.78 13.95
CA TYR A 94 22.83 -9.79 14.99
C TYR A 94 24.07 -9.10 14.42
N SER A 95 24.21 -7.81 14.68
CA SER A 95 25.49 -7.11 14.55
C SER A 95 26.31 -7.54 15.76
N PRO A 96 27.36 -8.37 15.62
CA PRO A 96 28.23 -8.64 16.74
C PRO A 96 28.82 -7.30 17.17
N SER A 97 28.36 -6.78 18.31
CA SER A 97 29.06 -5.68 18.98
C SER A 97 30.52 -6.09 19.10
N PRO A 98 31.49 -5.23 18.72
CA PRO A 98 32.90 -5.58 18.87
C PRO A 98 33.10 -5.94 20.33
N SER A 99 33.33 -7.23 20.58
CA SER A 99 33.62 -7.75 21.90
C SER A 99 34.70 -6.87 22.48
N SER A 100 34.37 -6.17 23.56
CA SER A 100 35.32 -5.46 24.40
C SER A 100 36.38 -6.48 24.80
N SER A 101 37.46 -6.53 24.02
CA SER A 101 38.63 -7.33 24.32
C SER A 101 39.14 -6.86 25.66
N SER A 102 38.97 -7.72 26.65
CA SER A 102 39.49 -7.59 28.00
C SER A 102 40.95 -7.15 27.94
N PHE A 103 41.24 -5.96 28.47
CA PHE A 103 42.55 -5.66 29.03
C PHE A 103 42.72 -6.60 30.22
N ALA A 104 43.65 -7.54 30.11
CA ALA A 104 44.19 -8.28 31.23
C ALA A 104 45.72 -8.34 31.08
N ASP A 105 46.36 -7.63 32.02
CA ASP A 105 47.72 -7.73 32.57
C ASP A 105 48.93 -8.02 31.67
#